data_AF-A0A661YBV8-F1
#
_entry.id   AF-A0A661YBV8-F1
#
_cell.length_a   1.000
_cell.length_b   1.000
_cell.length_c   1.000
_cell.angle_alpha   90.00
_cell.angle_beta   90.00
_cell.angle_gamma   90.00
#
_symmetry.space_group_name_H-M   'P 1'
#
loop_
_entity.id
_entity.type
_entity.pdbx_description
1 polymer ?
#
loop_
_entity_poly.entity_id
_entity_poly.type
_entity_poly.pdbx_seq_one_letter_code
_entity_poly.pdbx_strand_id
1 'polypeptide(L)'
;MESISKTDKEILENLLEENKLDTDTILYRFTSERFLKKNTDGTEVLTANDEPVEMVVDMYKGHGHVFIAKEIGPGLSFLTEPLDEYEREGRSCVSAKVGELLAQGGLFYKVTSLPAYITAFFFALPTGEVKVNRM
;
A
#
# COMPACT_ATOMS: atom_id res chain seq x y z
N MET A 1 14.00 -7.82 -13.13
CA MET A 1 12.60 -7.81 -12.70
C MET A 1 12.03 -9.15 -13.10
N GLU A 2 11.91 -10.09 -12.16
CA GLU A 2 11.26 -11.38 -12.44
C GLU A 2 9.79 -11.11 -12.76
N SER A 3 9.28 -11.67 -13.86
CA SER A 3 7.87 -11.58 -14.19
C SER A 3 7.06 -12.22 -13.06
N ILE A 4 6.03 -11.52 -12.56
CA ILE A 4 5.02 -12.08 -11.65
C ILE A 4 4.59 -13.44 -12.21
N SER A 5 4.65 -14.49 -11.39
CA SER A 5 4.27 -15.83 -11.85
C SER A 5 2.78 -15.82 -12.25
N LYS A 6 2.37 -16.71 -13.14
CA LYS A 6 0.94 -16.81 -13.52
C LYS A 6 0.03 -16.97 -12.28
N THR A 7 0.51 -17.72 -11.29
CA THR A 7 -0.18 -17.94 -10.02
C THR A 7 -0.28 -16.67 -9.18
N ASP A 8 0.80 -15.90 -9.05
CA ASP A 8 0.78 -14.63 -8.30
C ASP A 8 -0.18 -13.61 -8.94
N LYS A 9 -0.27 -13.61 -10.27
CA LYS A 9 -1.22 -12.76 -11.00
C LYS A 9 -2.67 -13.15 -10.70
N GLU A 10 -3.00 -14.45 -10.73
CA GLU A 10 -4.34 -14.95 -10.38
C GLU A 10 -4.70 -14.61 -8.92
N ILE A 11 -3.75 -14.73 -8.00
CA ILE A 11 -3.92 -14.34 -6.58
C ILE A 11 -4.22 -12.86 -6.46
N LEU A 12 -3.45 -12.00 -7.14
CA LEU A 12 -3.67 -10.56 -7.14
C LEU A 12 -5.06 -10.21 -7.70
N GLU A 13 -5.45 -10.79 -8.84
CA GLU A 13 -6.76 -10.56 -9.45
C GLU A 13 -7.90 -10.94 -8.50
N ASN A 14 -7.82 -12.12 -7.87
CA ASN A 14 -8.80 -12.55 -6.87
C ASN A 14 -8.85 -11.61 -5.65
N LEU A 15 -7.69 -11.19 -5.14
CA LEU A 15 -7.60 -10.27 -4.01
C LEU A 15 -8.23 -8.91 -4.32
N LEU A 16 -8.02 -8.37 -5.52
CA LEU A 16 -8.64 -7.12 -5.95
C LEU A 16 -10.16 -7.29 -6.08
N GLU A 17 -10.62 -8.38 -6.72
CA GLU A 17 -12.05 -8.66 -6.89
C GLU A 17 -12.79 -8.84 -5.55
N GLU A 18 -12.24 -9.66 -4.65
CA GLU A 18 -12.80 -9.91 -3.31
C GLU A 18 -12.96 -8.62 -2.49
N ASN A 19 -12.03 -7.67 -2.67
CA ASN A 19 -12.05 -6.40 -1.98
C ASN A 19 -12.68 -5.26 -2.79
N LYS A 20 -13.28 -5.58 -3.95
CA LYS A 20 -13.94 -4.62 -4.87
C LYS A 20 -13.03 -3.46 -5.29
N LEU A 21 -11.76 -3.76 -5.54
CA LEU A 21 -10.77 -2.82 -6.02
C LEU A 21 -10.47 -3.09 -7.50
N ASP A 22 -10.13 -2.03 -8.20
CA ASP A 22 -9.60 -2.08 -9.57
C ASP A 22 -8.40 -1.14 -9.69
N THR A 23 -7.83 -1.03 -10.89
CA THR A 23 -6.66 -0.17 -11.14
C THR A 23 -6.92 1.33 -10.96
N ASP A 24 -8.18 1.76 -11.05
CA ASP A 24 -8.58 3.17 -10.91
C ASP A 24 -8.96 3.55 -9.48
N THR A 25 -9.11 2.55 -8.62
CA THR A 25 -9.40 2.73 -7.20
C THR A 25 -8.34 3.59 -6.53
N ILE A 26 -8.80 4.62 -5.83
CA ILE A 26 -7.98 5.57 -5.08
C ILE A 26 -7.89 5.09 -3.63
N LEU A 27 -6.66 4.95 -3.14
CA LEU A 27 -6.37 4.62 -1.75
C LEU A 27 -5.72 5.82 -1.05
N TYR A 28 -5.86 5.89 0.27
CA TYR A 28 -5.52 7.05 1.08
C TYR A 28 -4.51 6.72 2.17
N ARG A 29 -3.62 7.64 2.48
CA ARG A 29 -2.67 7.48 3.59
C ARG A 29 -2.43 8.82 4.26
N PHE A 30 -2.48 8.83 5.58
CA PHE A 30 -1.98 9.94 6.38
C PHE A 30 -0.49 9.77 6.64
N THR A 31 0.30 10.79 6.33
CA THR A 31 1.76 10.75 6.50
C THR A 31 2.27 12.06 7.08
N SER A 32 3.36 12.02 7.84
CA SER A 32 4.02 13.25 8.27
C SER A 32 4.68 13.94 7.07
N GLU A 33 4.64 15.28 7.05
CA GLU A 33 5.24 16.10 5.98
C GLU A 33 6.70 15.74 5.68
N ARG A 34 7.47 15.39 6.71
CA ARG A 34 8.89 15.01 6.56
C ARG A 34 9.14 13.78 5.69
N PHE A 35 8.12 12.95 5.44
CA PHE A 35 8.23 11.76 4.60
C PHE A 35 7.82 12.04 3.15
N LEU A 36 7.22 13.20 2.87
CA LEU A 36 6.91 13.63 1.51
C LEU A 36 8.15 14.29 0.92
N LYS A 37 8.62 13.73 -0.20
CA LYS A 37 9.70 14.31 -1.00
C LYS A 37 9.11 14.89 -2.27
N LYS A 38 9.65 16.02 -2.71
CA LYS A 38 9.30 16.63 -3.98
C LYS A 38 10.46 16.47 -4.96
N ASN A 39 10.19 15.79 -6.07
CA ASN A 39 11.15 15.64 -7.16
C ASN A 39 11.31 16.95 -7.94
N THR A 40 12.35 17.03 -8.78
CA THR A 40 12.66 18.21 -9.59
C THR A 40 11.57 18.56 -10.61
N ASP A 41 10.78 17.57 -11.04
CA ASP A 41 9.62 17.76 -11.92
C ASP A 41 8.35 18.21 -11.16
N GLY A 42 8.45 18.38 -9.84
CA GLY A 42 7.37 18.79 -8.96
C GLY A 42 6.48 17.64 -8.47
N THR A 43 6.73 16.39 -8.87
CA THR A 43 6.00 15.23 -8.36
C THR A 43 6.32 14.99 -6.88
N GLU A 44 5.31 14.65 -6.10
CA GLU A 44 5.50 14.23 -4.71
C GLU A 44 5.56 12.70 -4.61
N VAL A 45 6.51 12.22 -3.82
CA VAL A 45 6.72 10.80 -3.57
C VAL A 45 6.81 10.53 -2.06
N LEU A 46 6.35 9.35 -1.67
CA LEU A 46 6.62 8.78 -0.36
C LEU A 46 7.69 7.71 -0.47
N THR A 47 8.67 7.75 0.42
CA THR A 47 9.60 6.64 0.60
C THR A 47 8.93 5.51 1.37
N ALA A 48 9.16 4.28 0.93
CA ALA A 48 8.72 3.06 1.59
C ALA A 48 9.22 3.02 3.04
N ASN A 49 8.39 2.48 3.94
CA ASN A 49 8.83 2.23 5.30
C ASN A 49 9.61 0.92 5.33
N ASP A 50 10.89 0.98 5.74
CA ASP A 50 11.76 -0.21 5.86
C ASP A 50 11.44 -1.07 7.09
N GLU A 51 10.68 -0.52 8.04
CA GLU A 51 10.26 -1.19 9.27
C GLU A 51 8.72 -1.13 9.42
N PRO A 52 7.95 -1.72 8.48
CA PRO A 52 6.50 -1.73 8.56
C PRO A 52 6.02 -2.73 9.63
N VAL A 53 5.05 -2.31 10.42
CA VAL A 53 4.57 -3.04 11.62
C VAL A 53 3.16 -3.60 11.44
N GLU A 54 2.56 -3.39 10.27
CA GLU A 54 1.25 -3.92 9.91
C GLU A 54 1.27 -5.45 9.91
N MET A 55 0.21 -6.07 10.41
CA MET A 55 0.00 -7.51 10.22
C MET A 55 -0.75 -7.72 8.92
N VAL A 56 -0.27 -8.61 8.06
CA VAL A 56 -0.83 -8.84 6.73
C VAL A 56 -1.01 -10.32 6.43
N VAL A 57 -1.97 -10.65 5.56
CA VAL A 57 -2.19 -12.02 5.07
C VAL A 57 -1.39 -12.22 3.79
N ASP A 58 -0.43 -13.15 3.79
CA ASP A 58 0.34 -13.50 2.60
C ASP A 58 -0.34 -14.64 1.84
N MET A 59 -1.09 -14.29 0.79
CA MET A 59 -1.75 -15.25 -0.09
C MET A 59 -0.84 -15.81 -1.18
N TYR A 60 0.38 -15.28 -1.34
CA TYR A 60 1.33 -15.72 -2.37
C TYR A 60 2.14 -16.92 -1.86
N LYS A 61 3.19 -16.66 -1.09
CA LYS A 61 4.12 -17.70 -0.60
C LYS A 61 3.71 -18.22 0.77
N GLY A 62 3.07 -17.37 1.56
CA GLY A 62 2.60 -17.67 2.91
C GLY A 62 1.31 -18.48 2.97
N HIS A 63 0.70 -18.84 1.83
CA HIS A 63 -0.49 -19.72 1.78
C HIS A 63 -1.64 -19.31 2.71
N GLY A 64 -1.85 -18.01 2.92
CA GLY A 64 -2.90 -17.45 3.78
C GLY A 64 -2.52 -17.28 5.25
N HIS A 65 -1.25 -17.47 5.61
CA HIS A 65 -0.75 -17.16 6.95
C HIS A 65 -0.58 -15.65 7.16
N VAL A 66 -0.64 -15.26 8.43
CA VAL A 66 -0.44 -13.86 8.85
C VAL A 66 1.01 -13.63 9.22
N PHE A 67 1.59 -12.55 8.70
CA PHE A 67 2.95 -12.12 8.97
C PHE A 67 2.98 -10.65 9.38
N ILE A 68 4.04 -10.24 10.06
CA ILE A 68 4.37 -8.81 10.15
C ILE A 68 4.94 -8.37 8.79
N ALA A 69 4.47 -7.23 8.28
CA ALA A 69 4.81 -6.73 6.95
C ALA A 69 6.31 -6.59 6.72
N LYS A 70 7.10 -6.33 7.77
CA LYS A 70 8.56 -6.30 7.72
C LYS A 70 9.17 -7.59 7.16
N GLU A 71 8.55 -8.75 7.39
CA GLU A 71 9.05 -10.04 6.88
C GLU A 71 8.90 -10.16 5.35
N ILE A 72 8.02 -9.36 4.75
CA ILE A 72 7.84 -9.27 3.29
C ILE A 72 8.85 -8.27 2.71
N GLY A 73 8.98 -7.10 3.33
CA GLY A 73 9.94 -6.07 2.95
C GLY A 73 9.42 -4.65 3.10
N PRO A 74 10.20 -3.65 2.63
CA PRO A 74 9.80 -2.26 2.70
C PRO A 74 8.49 -1.98 1.97
N GLY A 75 7.65 -1.12 2.53
CA GLY A 75 6.36 -0.82 1.91
C GLY A 75 5.54 0.23 2.63
N LEU A 76 4.31 0.43 2.16
CA LEU A 76 3.37 1.41 2.69
C LEU A 76 1.96 0.84 2.74
N SER A 77 1.24 1.17 3.81
CA SER A 77 -0.17 0.85 3.98
C SER A 77 -1.06 2.02 3.55
N PHE A 78 -2.19 1.70 2.92
CA PHE A 78 -3.19 2.67 2.50
C PHE A 78 -4.59 2.20 2.90
N LEU A 79 -5.42 3.14 3.34
CA LEU A 79 -6.84 2.99 3.65
C LEU A 79 -7.67 3.07 2.37
N THR A 80 -8.85 2.44 2.36
CA THR A 80 -9.82 2.58 1.26
C THR A 80 -10.58 3.90 1.26
N GLU A 81 -10.58 4.60 2.39
CA GLU A 81 -11.24 5.89 2.57
C GLU A 81 -10.41 6.78 3.51
N PRO A 82 -10.48 8.11 3.38
CA PRO A 82 -9.89 9.01 4.36
C PRO A 82 -10.75 8.96 5.63
N LEU A 83 -10.14 8.57 6.74
CA LEU A 83 -10.80 8.47 8.03
C LEU A 83 -10.34 9.60 8.96
N ASP A 84 -11.29 10.42 9.42
CA ASP A 84 -11.05 11.57 10.31
C ASP A 84 -10.25 11.20 11.58
N GLU A 85 -10.42 9.97 12.08
CA GLU A 85 -9.68 9.47 13.26
C GLU A 85 -8.15 9.38 13.04
N TYR A 86 -7.69 9.42 11.78
CA TYR A 86 -6.27 9.48 11.43
C TYR A 86 -5.75 10.89 11.18
N GLU A 87 -6.64 11.89 11.09
CA GLU A 87 -6.27 13.30 10.98
C GLU A 87 -5.56 13.75 12.24
N ARG A 88 -4.35 14.28 12.06
CA ARG A 88 -3.55 14.88 13.13
C ARG A 88 -2.78 16.06 12.60
N GLU A 89 -2.57 17.05 13.47
CA GLU A 89 -1.71 18.19 13.16
C GLU A 89 -0.32 17.70 12.68
N GLY A 90 0.18 18.30 11.60
CA GLY A 90 1.47 17.95 11.01
C GLY A 90 1.47 16.67 10.15
N ARG A 91 0.29 16.09 9.86
CA ARG A 91 0.12 15.04 8.86
C ARG A 91 -0.67 15.56 7.67
N SER A 92 -0.28 15.12 6.48
CA SER A 92 -1.04 15.29 5.24
C SER A 92 -1.75 13.99 4.87
N CYS A 93 -2.98 14.13 4.38
CA CYS A 93 -3.65 13.07 3.65
C CYS A 93 -3.14 13.06 2.21
N VAL A 94 -2.67 11.91 1.76
CA VAL A 94 -2.26 11.69 0.38
C VAL A 94 -2.99 10.51 -0.22
N SER A 95 -3.03 10.47 -1.54
CA SER A 95 -3.72 9.44 -2.30
C SER A 95 -2.84 8.85 -3.39
N ALA A 96 -3.10 7.58 -3.73
CA ALA A 96 -2.46 6.86 -4.83
C ALA A 96 -3.47 5.93 -5.49
N LYS A 97 -3.36 5.75 -6.81
CA LYS A 97 -4.17 4.75 -7.52
C LYS A 97 -3.56 3.37 -7.36
N VAL A 98 -4.41 2.35 -7.20
CA VAL A 98 -3.98 0.94 -7.16
C VAL A 98 -3.14 0.57 -8.38
N GLY A 99 -3.56 0.98 -9.58
CA GLY A 99 -2.82 0.69 -10.81
C GLY A 99 -1.40 1.28 -10.81
N GLU A 100 -1.20 2.46 -10.23
CA GLU A 100 0.12 3.09 -10.11
C GLU A 100 1.00 2.36 -9.10
N LEU A 101 0.44 1.93 -7.97
CA LEU A 101 1.13 1.14 -6.95
C LEU A 101 1.61 -0.21 -7.53
N LEU A 102 0.74 -0.90 -8.27
CA LEU A 102 1.06 -2.18 -8.91
C LEU A 102 2.08 -2.01 -10.05
N ALA A 103 1.95 -0.97 -10.87
CA ALA A 103 2.90 -0.69 -11.97
C ALA A 103 4.33 -0.42 -11.48
N GLN A 104 4.49 0.04 -10.23
CA GLN A 104 5.78 0.24 -9.57
C GLN A 104 6.36 -1.06 -8.96
N GLY A 105 5.77 -2.22 -9.27
CA GLY A 105 6.20 -3.52 -8.74
C GLY A 105 5.68 -3.80 -7.33
N GLY A 106 4.64 -3.07 -6.90
CA GLY A 106 4.01 -3.25 -5.61
C GLY A 106 3.35 -4.63 -5.47
N LEU A 107 3.71 -5.40 -4.44
CA LEU A 107 2.95 -6.59 -4.06
C LEU A 107 1.86 -6.21 -3.07
N PHE A 108 0.63 -6.64 -3.34
CA PHE A 108 -0.58 -6.24 -2.62
C PHE A 108 -0.96 -7.24 -1.54
N TYR A 109 -1.14 -6.76 -0.30
CA TYR A 109 -1.52 -7.58 0.85
C TYR A 109 -2.63 -6.92 1.67
N LYS A 110 -3.57 -7.72 2.17
CA LYS A 110 -4.61 -7.24 3.09
C LYS A 110 -4.04 -7.05 4.49
N VAL A 111 -4.28 -5.88 5.09
CA VAL A 111 -3.92 -5.59 6.48
C VAL A 111 -4.99 -6.15 7.41
N THR A 112 -4.57 -6.84 8.47
CA THR A 112 -5.45 -7.45 9.49
C THR A 112 -5.21 -6.91 10.91
N SER A 113 -4.22 -6.04 11.11
CA SER A 113 -3.92 -5.43 12.42
C SER A 113 -4.81 -4.23 12.78
N LEU A 114 -5.80 -3.90 11.95
CA LEU A 114 -6.70 -2.76 12.17
C LEU A 114 -8.07 -3.23 12.68
N PRO A 115 -8.85 -2.34 13.34
CA PRO A 115 -10.24 -2.61 13.66
C PRO A 115 -11.04 -3.10 12.45
N ALA A 116 -12.01 -3.98 12.67
CA ALA A 116 -12.76 -4.65 11.60
C ALA A 116 -13.56 -3.71 10.67
N TYR A 117 -13.82 -2.46 11.10
CA TYR A 117 -14.50 -1.45 10.29
C TYR A 117 -13.55 -0.69 9.36
N ILE A 118 -12.23 -0.86 9.51
CA ILE A 118 -11.21 -0.18 8.72
C ILE A 118 -10.62 -1.16 7.72
N THR A 119 -10.74 -0.82 6.44
CA THR A 119 -10.10 -1.61 5.38
C THR A 119 -8.81 -0.93 4.93
N ALA A 120 -7.71 -1.67 4.97
CA ALA A 120 -6.42 -1.18 4.53
C ALA A 120 -5.62 -2.28 3.82
N PHE A 121 -4.71 -1.82 2.97
CA PHE A 121 -3.85 -2.68 2.16
C PHE A 121 -2.40 -2.22 2.26
N PHE A 122 -1.51 -3.17 2.43
CA PHE A 122 -0.07 -2.96 2.42
C PHE A 122 0.47 -3.28 1.02
N PHE A 123 1.29 -2.37 0.51
CA PHE A 123 2.03 -2.56 -0.72
C PHE A 123 3.50 -2.69 -0.36
N ALA A 124 4.10 -3.87 -0.59
CA ALA A 124 5.54 -4.03 -0.55
C ALA A 124 6.12 -3.37 -1.82
N LEU A 125 7.04 -2.41 -1.68
CA LEU A 125 7.49 -1.53 -2.75
C LEU A 125 9.00 -1.72 -3.01
N PRO A 126 9.40 -2.58 -3.97
CA PRO A 126 10.81 -2.87 -4.24
C PRO A 126 11.60 -1.65 -4.73
N THR A 127 10.94 -0.70 -5.39
CA THR A 127 11.54 0.57 -5.87
C THR A 127 11.84 1.54 -4.74
N GLY A 128 11.29 1.31 -3.54
CA GLY A 128 11.50 2.12 -2.35
C GLY A 128 10.76 3.46 -2.34
N GLU A 129 10.10 3.87 -3.42
CA GLU A 129 9.32 5.10 -3.48
C GLU A 129 8.02 4.92 -4.27
N VAL A 130 7.00 5.68 -3.90
CA VAL A 130 5.70 5.73 -4.59
C VAL A 130 5.27 7.16 -4.82
N LYS A 131 4.81 7.47 -6.05
CA LYS A 131 4.14 8.72 -6.36
C LYS A 131 2.81 8.85 -5.62
N VAL A 132 2.53 10.03 -5.08
CA VAL A 132 1.28 10.34 -4.38
C VAL A 132 0.76 11.73 -4.75
N ASN A 133 -0.53 11.96 -4.50
CA ASN A 133 -1.18 13.26 -4.65
C ASN A 133 -1.74 13.71 -3.29
N ARG A 134 -1.46 14.95 -2.89
CA ARG A 134 -2.14 15.56 -1.73
C ARG A 134 -3.63 15.70 -2.02
N MET A 135 -4.44 15.52 -0.97
CA MET A 135 -5.87 15.82 -0.99
C MET A 135 -6.17 17.23 -0.50
#